data_AF-A0A9W9DVQ3-F1
#
_entry.id   AF-A0A9W9DVQ3-F1
#
_cell.length_a   1.000
_cell.length_b   1.000
_cell.length_c   1.000
_cell.angle_alpha   90.00
_cell.angle_beta   90.00
_cell.angle_gamma   90.00
#
_symmetry.space_group_name_H-M   'P 1'
#
loop_
_entity.id
_entity.type
_entity.pdbx_description
1 polymer ?
#
loop_
_entity_poly.entity_id
_entity_poly.type
_entity_poly.pdbx_seq_one_letter_code
_entity_poly.pdbx_strand_id
1 'polypeptide(L)'
;MFTPVLTYILRCNTDVSNLSSGTAIKATVVYISDYITKASLKTHVVFNCITSVFSKNAEMLQSSKSNPEKARMILTKIVNLLTTKMELGGPMISMYLLGNPDHYTDHHFVTFYWIDFVNEARRYWHPDDIRSEKQKVTLMKRNGKIVGMSPVYDYMYRGENLAQMSLYEWARCTERITLSKAMSKNKKESKSALHNINSDKLLSSFQLRKSCHHLDPEHPLYESHATYVKSANEFDVVNFVGATLPRKDRGDHEYYCSTM
;
A
#
# COMPACT_ATOMS: atom_id res chain seq x y z
N MET A 1 -15.66 33.03 26.95
CA MET A 1 -14.50 33.09 27.86
C MET A 1 -13.31 33.53 27.02
N PHE A 2 -12.73 34.70 27.27
CA PHE A 2 -11.60 35.22 26.48
C PHE A 2 -10.29 34.88 27.20
N THR A 3 -9.35 34.21 26.51
CA THR A 3 -8.07 33.80 27.10
C THR A 3 -6.91 34.49 26.38
N PRO A 4 -6.38 35.60 26.91
CA PRO A 4 -5.36 36.42 26.24
C PRO A 4 -4.10 35.63 25.85
N VAL A 5 -3.70 34.67 26.69
CA VAL A 5 -2.51 33.84 26.47
C VAL A 5 -2.66 32.94 25.24
N LEU A 6 -3.82 32.29 25.07
CA LEU A 6 -4.09 31.44 23.91
C LEU A 6 -4.16 32.26 22.62
N THR A 7 -4.84 33.41 22.65
CA THR A 7 -4.89 34.33 21.51
C THR A 7 -3.49 34.86 21.13
N TYR A 8 -2.64 35.16 22.12
CA TYR A 8 -1.27 35.60 21.89
C TYR A 8 -0.40 34.51 21.22
N ILE A 9 -0.52 33.26 21.67
CA ILE A 9 0.25 32.13 21.13
C ILE A 9 -0.22 31.76 19.72
N LEU A 10 -1.54 31.64 19.52
CA LEU A 10 -2.12 31.17 18.26
C LEU A 10 -2.17 32.24 17.17
N ARG A 11 -2.01 33.53 17.54
CA ARG A 11 -1.99 34.69 16.63
C ARG A 11 -3.18 34.74 15.67
N CYS A 12 -4.31 34.20 16.09
CA CYS A 12 -5.56 34.18 15.33
C CYS A 12 -6.75 34.32 16.27
N ASN A 13 -7.94 34.58 15.70
CA ASN A 13 -9.18 34.59 16.47
C ASN A 13 -9.45 33.18 16.98
N THR A 14 -9.52 33.03 18.30
CA THR A 14 -9.76 31.74 18.96
C THR A 14 -11.10 31.79 19.68
N ASP A 15 -11.92 30.76 19.48
CA ASP A 15 -13.14 30.52 20.24
C ASP A 15 -13.03 29.17 20.94
N VAL A 16 -13.41 29.12 22.21
CA VAL A 16 -13.28 27.92 23.05
C VAL A 16 -14.68 27.44 23.41
N SER A 17 -15.05 26.29 22.85
CA SER A 17 -16.30 25.60 23.16
C SER A 17 -16.06 24.43 24.12
N ASN A 18 -16.76 24.40 25.25
CA ASN A 18 -16.70 23.27 26.17
C ASN A 18 -17.51 22.09 25.62
N LEU A 19 -16.89 20.91 25.51
CA LEU A 19 -17.52 19.67 25.03
C LEU A 19 -17.80 18.73 26.19
N SER A 20 -18.89 18.96 26.93
CA SER A 20 -19.24 18.22 28.15
C SER A 20 -19.84 16.81 27.91
N SER A 21 -19.89 16.33 26.66
CA SER A 21 -20.49 15.03 26.30
C SER A 21 -19.62 14.27 25.32
N GLY A 22 -19.47 12.95 25.53
CA GLY A 22 -18.74 12.07 24.61
C GLY A 22 -19.30 12.06 23.20
N THR A 23 -20.61 12.28 23.03
CA THR A 23 -21.24 12.42 21.71
C THR A 23 -20.83 13.72 21.02
N ALA A 24 -20.78 14.83 21.77
CA ALA A 24 -20.33 16.12 21.26
C ALA A 24 -18.87 16.06 20.82
N ILE A 25 -18.00 15.44 21.62
CA ILE A 25 -16.59 15.23 21.27
C ILE A 25 -16.45 14.46 19.96
N LYS A 26 -17.13 13.32 19.82
CA LYS A 26 -17.08 12.52 18.58
C LYS A 26 -17.57 13.32 17.37
N ALA A 27 -18.68 14.04 17.51
CA ALA A 27 -19.25 14.85 16.44
C ALA A 27 -18.29 15.97 16.00
N THR A 28 -17.67 16.68 16.96
CA THR A 28 -16.70 17.73 16.67
C THR A 28 -15.45 17.18 15.98
N VAL A 29 -14.91 16.04 16.45
CA VAL A 29 -13.75 15.41 15.80
C VAL A 29 -14.06 15.00 14.36
N VAL A 30 -15.23 14.39 14.11
CA VAL A 30 -15.67 14.02 12.75
C VAL A 30 -15.82 15.28 11.89
N TYR A 31 -16.44 16.35 12.40
CA TYR A 31 -16.62 17.59 11.67
C TYR A 31 -15.29 18.25 11.30
N ILE A 32 -14.35 18.36 12.25
CA ILE A 32 -13.01 18.91 11.99
C ILE A 32 -12.27 18.04 10.98
N SER A 33 -12.36 16.72 11.11
CA SER A 33 -11.72 15.79 10.18
C SER A 33 -12.29 15.93 8.77
N ASP A 34 -13.62 16.01 8.62
CA ASP A 34 -14.28 16.23 7.32
C ASP A 34 -13.88 17.58 6.70
N TYR A 35 -13.72 18.62 7.52
CA TYR A 35 -13.26 19.93 7.08
C TYR A 35 -11.80 19.92 6.61
N ILE A 36 -10.90 19.29 7.37
CA ILE A 36 -9.47 19.18 7.05
C ILE A 36 -9.25 18.27 5.83
N THR A 37 -9.98 17.16 5.73
CA THR A 37 -9.84 16.17 4.64
C THR A 37 -10.52 16.57 3.33
N LYS A 38 -11.14 17.76 3.27
CA LYS A 38 -11.87 18.28 2.10
C LYS A 38 -10.99 18.58 0.86
N ALA A 39 -9.74 18.13 0.85
CA ALA A 39 -8.70 18.57 -0.08
C ALA A 39 -8.65 17.82 -1.43
N SER A 40 -9.55 16.89 -1.72
CA SER A 40 -9.53 16.19 -3.02
C SER A 40 -10.58 16.73 -4.00
N LEU A 41 -10.13 17.00 -5.23
CA LEU A 41 -11.05 17.23 -6.34
C LEU A 41 -11.91 15.97 -6.50
N LYS A 42 -13.24 16.12 -6.38
CA LYS A 42 -14.14 14.96 -6.51
C LYS A 42 -13.88 14.26 -7.85
N THR A 43 -13.85 12.92 -7.85
CA THR A 43 -13.47 12.12 -9.03
C THR A 43 -14.29 12.49 -10.28
N HIS A 44 -15.59 12.78 -10.13
CA HIS A 44 -16.42 13.21 -11.25
C HIS A 44 -15.99 14.54 -11.86
N VAL A 45 -15.44 15.47 -11.08
CA VAL A 45 -14.91 16.75 -11.57
C VAL A 45 -13.64 16.52 -12.38
N VAL A 46 -12.77 15.61 -11.92
CA VAL A 46 -11.58 15.18 -12.68
C VAL A 46 -12.01 14.62 -14.04
N PHE A 47 -12.97 13.68 -14.05
CA PHE A 47 -13.49 13.10 -15.28
C PHE A 47 -14.14 14.12 -16.20
N ASN A 48 -14.94 15.05 -15.66
CA ASN A 48 -15.52 16.13 -16.45
C ASN A 48 -14.47 17.03 -17.10
N CYS A 49 -13.36 17.34 -16.39
CA CYS A 49 -12.24 18.09 -16.96
C CYS A 49 -11.60 17.33 -18.12
N ILE A 50 -11.34 16.03 -17.94
CA ILE A 50 -10.79 15.17 -18.99
C ILE A 50 -11.72 15.16 -20.20
N THR A 51 -13.00 14.83 -20.02
CA THR A 51 -13.99 14.79 -21.11
C THR A 51 -14.10 16.12 -21.83
N SER A 52 -14.09 17.25 -21.11
CA SER A 52 -14.14 18.59 -21.70
C SER A 52 -12.90 18.90 -22.55
N VAL A 53 -11.71 18.49 -22.12
CA VAL A 53 -10.48 18.68 -22.91
C VAL A 53 -10.49 17.78 -24.14
N PHE A 54 -10.96 16.53 -24.02
CA PHE A 54 -11.05 15.63 -25.17
C PHE A 54 -12.05 16.13 -26.23
N SER A 55 -13.25 16.57 -25.82
CA SER A 55 -14.26 17.07 -26.75
C SER A 55 -13.84 18.36 -27.46
N LYS A 56 -13.22 19.30 -26.74
CA LYS A 56 -12.73 20.58 -27.31
C LYS A 56 -11.52 20.43 -28.22
N ASN A 57 -10.83 19.28 -28.19
CA ASN A 57 -9.61 19.04 -28.95
C ASN A 57 -9.75 17.85 -29.91
N ALA A 58 -10.98 17.52 -30.31
CA ALA A 58 -11.27 16.44 -31.25
C ALA A 58 -10.54 16.61 -32.60
N GLU A 59 -10.47 17.83 -33.12
CA GLU A 59 -9.73 18.15 -34.36
C GLU A 59 -8.21 17.97 -34.19
N MET A 60 -7.67 18.29 -33.01
CA MET A 60 -6.25 18.11 -32.69
C MET A 60 -5.88 16.63 -32.63
N LEU A 61 -6.79 15.76 -32.16
CA LEU A 61 -6.63 14.32 -32.19
C LEU A 61 -6.58 13.77 -33.62
N GLN A 62 -7.34 14.39 -34.53
CA GLN A 62 -7.38 14.04 -35.96
C GLN A 62 -6.22 14.64 -36.78
N SER A 63 -5.41 15.53 -36.22
CA SER A 63 -4.25 16.13 -36.92
C SER A 63 -3.15 15.13 -37.27
N SER A 64 -2.28 15.42 -38.26
CA SER A 64 -1.15 14.54 -38.63
C SER A 64 0.05 14.55 -37.66
N LYS A 65 -0.08 15.14 -36.46
CA LYS A 65 1.01 15.17 -35.47
C LYS A 65 1.36 13.78 -34.95
N SER A 66 2.59 13.61 -34.47
CA SER A 66 3.04 12.36 -33.86
C SER A 66 2.23 12.05 -32.59
N ASN A 67 1.85 10.78 -32.40
CA ASN A 67 1.09 10.32 -31.22
C ASN A 67 1.66 10.77 -29.85
N PRO A 68 2.99 10.70 -29.59
CA PRO A 68 3.56 11.23 -28.35
C PRO A 68 3.34 12.75 -28.16
N GLU A 69 3.42 13.54 -29.23
CA GLU A 69 3.22 14.99 -29.16
C GLU A 69 1.77 15.33 -28.84
N LYS A 70 0.82 14.63 -29.48
CA LYS A 70 -0.61 14.75 -29.19
C LYS A 70 -0.91 14.43 -27.72
N ALA A 71 -0.36 13.33 -27.20
CA ALA A 71 -0.55 12.91 -25.81
C ALA A 71 -0.01 13.97 -24.84
N ARG A 72 1.19 14.49 -25.08
CA ARG A 72 1.78 15.55 -24.26
C ARG A 72 0.92 16.82 -24.27
N MET A 73 0.45 17.26 -25.44
CA MET A 73 -0.40 18.45 -25.56
C MET A 73 -1.74 18.29 -24.82
N ILE A 74 -2.38 17.12 -24.91
CA ILE A 74 -3.63 16.83 -24.20
C ILE A 74 -3.39 16.82 -22.69
N LEU A 75 -2.35 16.13 -22.24
CA LEU A 75 -1.99 16.08 -20.82
C LEU A 75 -1.72 17.48 -20.26
N THR A 76 -0.97 18.32 -20.96
CA THR A 76 -0.74 19.71 -20.54
C THR A 76 -2.06 20.49 -20.42
N LYS A 77 -2.98 20.33 -21.36
CA LYS A 77 -4.30 20.99 -21.31
C LYS A 77 -5.16 20.48 -20.15
N ILE A 78 -5.14 19.17 -19.87
CA ILE A 78 -5.82 18.58 -18.72
C ILE A 78 -5.23 19.12 -17.42
N VAL A 79 -3.91 19.11 -17.27
CA VAL A 79 -3.23 19.62 -16.07
C VAL A 79 -3.56 21.09 -15.86
N ASN A 80 -3.45 21.93 -16.88
CA ASN A 80 -3.77 23.35 -16.76
C ASN A 80 -5.23 23.58 -16.34
N LEU A 81 -6.18 22.80 -16.88
CA LEU A 81 -7.58 22.89 -16.49
C LEU A 81 -7.80 22.40 -15.04
N LEU A 82 -7.18 21.28 -14.65
CA LEU A 82 -7.27 20.76 -13.28
C LEU A 82 -6.68 21.73 -12.25
N THR A 83 -5.56 22.38 -12.56
CA THR A 83 -4.94 23.40 -11.70
C THR A 83 -5.90 24.55 -11.40
N THR A 84 -6.73 24.96 -12.37
CA THR A 84 -7.75 26.01 -12.14
C THR A 84 -8.96 25.55 -11.32
N LYS A 85 -9.15 24.23 -11.17
CA LYS A 85 -10.24 23.64 -10.37
C LYS A 85 -9.79 23.20 -8.98
N MET A 86 -8.48 23.14 -8.75
CA MET A 86 -7.89 22.76 -7.49
C MET A 86 -7.39 24.01 -6.78
N GLU A 87 -8.15 24.46 -5.78
CA GLU A 87 -7.72 25.52 -4.88
C GLU A 87 -7.11 24.89 -3.64
N LEU A 88 -5.86 25.23 -3.34
CA LEU A 88 -5.20 24.86 -2.10
C LEU A 88 -5.25 26.05 -1.15
N GLY A 89 -5.57 25.80 0.12
CA GLY A 89 -5.60 26.86 1.13
C GLY A 89 -4.22 27.49 1.30
N GLY A 90 -4.15 28.83 1.36
CA GLY A 90 -2.90 29.57 1.58
C GLY A 90 -2.03 29.02 2.73
N PRO A 91 -2.59 28.67 3.90
CA PRO A 91 -1.83 28.05 4.98
C PRO A 91 -1.16 26.72 4.60
N MET A 92 -1.83 25.88 3.79
CA MET A 92 -1.27 24.61 3.32
C MET A 92 -0.09 24.86 2.38
N ILE A 93 -0.20 25.84 1.48
CA ILE A 93 0.91 26.23 0.59
C ILE A 93 2.08 26.76 1.40
N SER A 94 1.84 27.64 2.38
CA SER A 94 2.89 28.16 3.26
C SER A 94 3.58 27.05 4.06
N MET A 95 2.82 26.06 4.53
CA MET A 95 3.38 24.89 5.22
C MET A 95 4.36 24.12 4.31
N TYR A 96 3.98 23.85 3.06
CA TYR A 96 4.86 23.20 2.08
C TYR A 96 6.09 24.05 1.72
N LEU A 97 5.92 25.36 1.53
CA LEU A 97 7.03 26.27 1.21
C LEU A 97 8.07 26.38 2.34
N LEU A 98 7.63 26.24 3.59
CA LEU A 98 8.50 26.21 4.76
C LEU A 98 9.14 24.84 5.00
N GLY A 99 8.83 23.83 4.19
CA GLY A 99 9.36 22.47 4.35
C GLY A 99 8.79 21.72 5.56
N ASN A 100 7.66 22.16 6.11
CA ASN A 100 7.00 21.45 7.19
C ASN A 100 6.33 20.17 6.65
N PRO A 101 6.35 19.06 7.40
CA PRO A 101 5.67 17.84 6.99
C PRO A 101 4.14 18.04 7.01
N ASP A 102 3.45 17.36 6.11
CA ASP A 102 1.99 17.37 5.96
C ASP A 102 1.27 16.44 6.94
N HIS A 103 2.01 15.56 7.60
CA HIS A 103 1.53 14.70 8.66
C HIS A 103 2.66 14.40 9.67
N TYR A 104 2.28 14.22 10.92
CA TYR A 104 3.15 13.68 11.96
C TYR A 104 2.59 12.32 12.35
N THR A 105 3.39 11.26 12.22
CA THR A 105 2.99 9.92 12.62
C THR A 105 4.14 9.25 13.35
N ASP A 106 3.87 8.74 14.55
CA ASP A 106 4.82 7.93 15.30
C ASP A 106 4.85 6.50 14.75
N HIS A 107 3.79 6.07 14.07
CA HIS A 107 3.59 4.71 13.60
C HIS A 107 3.58 4.63 12.07
N HIS A 108 4.04 3.51 11.54
CA HIS A 108 3.96 3.18 10.12
C HIS A 108 2.94 2.07 9.90
N PHE A 109 1.92 2.37 9.10
CA PHE A 109 0.83 1.44 8.84
C PHE A 109 1.11 0.62 7.59
N VAL A 110 1.25 -0.70 7.75
CA VAL A 110 1.45 -1.63 6.64
C VAL A 110 0.10 -2.17 6.19
N THR A 111 -0.31 -1.82 4.97
CA THR A 111 -1.57 -2.29 4.39
C THR A 111 -1.58 -3.81 4.22
N PHE A 112 -2.59 -4.47 4.78
CA PHE A 112 -2.74 -5.92 4.73
C PHE A 112 -4.18 -6.31 4.35
N TYR A 113 -4.31 -7.00 3.22
CA TYR A 113 -5.59 -7.49 2.69
C TYR A 113 -5.90 -8.87 3.26
N TRP A 114 -6.62 -8.91 4.37
CA TRP A 114 -6.76 -10.12 5.18
C TRP A 114 -7.75 -11.14 4.62
N ILE A 115 -8.75 -10.70 3.85
CA ILE A 115 -9.82 -11.57 3.32
C ILE A 115 -9.24 -12.70 2.48
N ASP A 116 -8.23 -12.42 1.64
CA ASP A 116 -7.64 -13.44 0.76
C ASP A 116 -7.01 -14.60 1.56
N PHE A 117 -6.41 -14.30 2.71
CA PHE A 117 -5.81 -15.32 3.59
C PHE A 117 -6.87 -16.18 4.27
N VAL A 118 -7.95 -15.56 4.74
CA VAL A 118 -9.07 -16.28 5.36
C VAL A 118 -9.79 -17.15 4.33
N ASN A 119 -10.00 -16.64 3.12
CA ASN A 119 -10.61 -17.42 2.04
C ASN A 119 -9.75 -18.63 1.68
N GLU A 120 -8.42 -18.50 1.59
CA GLU A 120 -7.54 -19.64 1.32
C GLU A 120 -7.56 -20.66 2.47
N ALA A 121 -7.54 -20.20 3.72
CA ALA A 121 -7.63 -21.09 4.89
C ALA A 121 -8.97 -21.86 4.93
N ARG A 122 -10.08 -21.19 4.59
CA ARG A 122 -11.41 -21.80 4.58
C ARG A 122 -11.65 -22.68 3.36
N ARG A 123 -10.97 -22.44 2.24
CA ARG A 123 -11.13 -23.21 0.99
C ARG A 123 -10.91 -24.72 1.19
N TYR A 124 -9.99 -25.10 2.06
CA TYR A 124 -9.73 -26.50 2.37
C TYR A 124 -10.90 -27.17 3.10
N TRP A 125 -11.56 -26.46 4.01
CA TRP A 125 -12.61 -26.98 4.87
C TRP A 125 -14.04 -26.77 4.31
N HIS A 126 -14.24 -25.71 3.52
CA HIS A 126 -15.53 -25.29 2.97
C HIS A 126 -15.41 -24.93 1.48
N PRO A 127 -15.28 -25.91 0.58
CA PRO A 127 -15.09 -25.65 -0.85
C PRO A 127 -16.30 -24.97 -1.51
N ASP A 128 -17.50 -25.13 -0.94
CA ASP A 128 -18.76 -24.59 -1.48
C ASP A 128 -19.16 -23.23 -0.87
N ASP A 129 -18.28 -22.58 -0.10
CA ASP A 129 -18.63 -21.31 0.55
C ASP A 129 -18.77 -20.18 -0.49
N ILE A 130 -20.01 -19.69 -0.63
CA ILE A 130 -20.42 -18.59 -1.52
C ILE A 130 -19.67 -17.28 -1.19
N ARG A 131 -19.16 -17.13 0.05
CA ARG A 131 -18.39 -15.97 0.49
C ARG A 131 -16.97 -15.92 -0.05
N SER A 132 -16.48 -17.02 -0.63
CA SER A 132 -15.23 -17.01 -1.38
C SER A 132 -15.42 -16.18 -2.65
N GLU A 133 -15.30 -14.85 -2.52
CA GLU A 133 -15.16 -13.98 -3.67
C GLU A 133 -14.02 -14.49 -4.56
N LYS A 134 -14.23 -14.49 -5.88
CA LYS A 134 -13.21 -14.92 -6.84
C LYS A 134 -11.92 -14.14 -6.58
N GLN A 135 -10.90 -14.83 -6.06
CA GLN A 135 -9.61 -14.25 -5.71
C GLN A 135 -9.05 -13.50 -6.93
N LYS A 136 -8.81 -12.19 -6.78
CA LYS A 136 -8.21 -11.36 -7.82
C LYS A 136 -6.71 -11.62 -7.84
N VAL A 137 -6.29 -12.58 -8.66
CA VAL A 137 -4.88 -12.91 -8.83
C VAL A 137 -4.22 -12.02 -9.88
N THR A 138 -2.96 -11.65 -9.64
CA THR A 138 -2.15 -11.00 -10.68
C THR A 138 -1.65 -12.06 -11.64
N LEU A 139 -2.00 -11.96 -12.93
CA LEU A 139 -1.52 -12.90 -13.94
C LEU A 139 -0.08 -12.57 -14.32
N MET A 140 0.82 -13.54 -14.17
CA MET A 140 2.20 -13.46 -14.60
C MET A 140 2.49 -14.50 -15.67
N LYS A 141 3.13 -14.09 -16.77
CA LYS A 141 3.59 -15.01 -17.82
C LYS A 141 5.09 -15.31 -17.63
N ARG A 142 5.43 -16.57 -17.35
CA ARG A 142 6.83 -17.03 -17.20
C ARG A 142 7.00 -18.38 -17.90
N ASN A 143 8.08 -18.53 -18.67
CA ASN A 143 8.39 -19.75 -19.44
C ASN A 143 7.23 -20.26 -20.31
N GLY A 144 6.45 -19.34 -20.91
CA GLY A 144 5.29 -19.68 -21.75
C GLY A 144 4.01 -20.07 -21.00
N LYS A 145 4.06 -20.24 -19.67
CA LYS A 145 2.90 -20.53 -18.81
C LYS A 145 2.37 -19.26 -18.14
N ILE A 146 1.04 -19.14 -18.04
CA ILE A 146 0.37 -18.07 -17.29
C ILE A 146 0.09 -18.62 -15.89
N VAL A 147 0.63 -17.96 -14.87
CA VAL A 147 0.44 -18.32 -13.46
C VAL A 147 -0.26 -17.17 -12.76
N GLY A 148 -1.33 -17.47 -12.02
CA GLY A 148 -1.96 -16.51 -11.11
C GLY A 148 -1.12 -16.39 -9.85
N MET A 149 -0.73 -15.17 -9.50
CA MET A 149 0.00 -14.87 -8.27
C MET A 149 -0.92 -14.18 -7.27
N SER A 150 -1.07 -14.82 -6.12
CA SER A 150 -1.72 -14.26 -4.94
C SER A 150 -0.66 -13.89 -3.88
N PRO A 151 -0.81 -12.79 -3.14
CA PRO A 151 0.03 -12.48 -1.97
C PRO A 151 0.00 -13.59 -0.91
N VAL A 152 -1.05 -14.41 -0.87
CA VAL A 152 -1.20 -15.52 0.08
C VAL A 152 -0.12 -16.59 -0.12
N TYR A 153 0.32 -16.81 -1.37
CA TYR A 153 1.34 -17.80 -1.69
C TYR A 153 2.68 -17.50 -1.03
N ASP A 154 3.02 -16.22 -0.85
CA ASP A 154 4.27 -15.82 -0.21
C ASP A 154 4.31 -16.32 1.25
N TYR A 155 3.18 -16.31 1.97
CA TYR A 155 3.08 -16.83 3.34
C TYR A 155 2.88 -18.34 3.40
N MET A 156 2.09 -18.91 2.47
CA MET A 156 1.79 -20.34 2.44
C MET A 156 3.05 -21.16 2.18
N TYR A 157 3.87 -20.70 1.24
CA TYR A 157 5.14 -21.30 0.85
C TYR A 157 6.34 -20.60 1.51
N ARG A 158 6.16 -20.13 2.76
CA ARG A 158 7.26 -19.60 3.56
C ARG A 158 8.19 -20.74 3.94
N GLY A 159 9.47 -20.63 3.62
CA GLY A 159 10.44 -21.69 3.91
C GLY A 159 10.49 -22.05 5.40
N GLU A 160 10.97 -23.26 5.72
CA GLU A 160 10.91 -23.86 7.08
C GLU A 160 11.43 -22.95 8.20
N ASN A 161 12.44 -22.11 7.90
CA ASN A 161 13.00 -21.14 8.85
C ASN A 161 11.97 -20.13 9.39
N LEU A 162 10.89 -19.88 8.66
CA LEU A 162 9.83 -18.94 8.99
C LEU A 162 8.50 -19.65 9.32
N ALA A 163 8.51 -20.97 9.51
CA ALA A 163 7.31 -21.75 9.78
C ALA A 163 6.57 -21.27 11.05
N GLN A 164 7.34 -20.90 12.09
CA GLN A 164 6.83 -20.41 13.38
C GLN A 164 6.35 -18.94 13.34
N MET A 165 6.60 -18.21 12.25
CA MET A 165 6.20 -16.81 12.15
C MET A 165 4.68 -16.71 11.96
N SER A 166 4.03 -15.96 12.86
CA SER A 166 2.60 -15.68 12.75
C SER A 166 2.30 -14.84 11.51
N LEU A 167 1.07 -14.91 11.00
CA LEU A 167 0.65 -14.12 9.85
C LEU A 167 0.74 -12.61 10.13
N TYR A 168 0.49 -12.19 11.37
CA TYR A 168 0.63 -10.80 11.80
C TYR A 168 2.09 -10.32 11.71
N GLU A 169 3.03 -11.09 12.26
CA GLU A 169 4.46 -10.77 12.18
C GLU A 169 4.97 -10.80 10.74
N TRP A 170 4.46 -11.74 9.95
CA TRP A 170 4.75 -11.80 8.52
C TRP A 170 4.33 -10.52 7.81
N ALA A 171 3.06 -10.11 7.98
CA ALA A 171 2.52 -8.91 7.35
C ALA A 171 3.29 -7.64 7.77
N ARG A 172 3.77 -7.59 9.02
CA ARG A 172 4.51 -6.45 9.57
C ARG A 172 5.95 -6.37 9.05
N CYS A 173 6.67 -7.50 9.07
CA CYS A 173 8.13 -7.48 8.96
C CYS A 173 8.67 -8.05 7.65
N THR A 174 7.85 -8.62 6.77
CA THR A 174 8.35 -9.31 5.58
C THR A 174 8.16 -8.54 4.29
N GLU A 175 9.09 -8.71 3.37
CA GLU A 175 9.04 -8.15 2.02
C GLU A 175 9.61 -9.15 1.01
N ARG A 176 8.89 -9.40 -0.08
CA ARG A 176 9.38 -10.23 -1.18
C ARG A 176 10.38 -9.43 -2.01
N ILE A 177 11.61 -9.92 -2.12
CA ILE A 177 12.68 -9.29 -2.89
C ILE A 177 13.20 -10.23 -3.98
N THR A 178 13.79 -9.68 -5.05
CA THR A 178 14.46 -10.50 -6.07
C THR A 178 15.78 -11.04 -5.55
N LEU A 179 16.18 -12.23 -6.01
CA LEU A 179 17.46 -12.85 -5.62
C LEU A 179 18.67 -11.97 -5.99
N SER A 180 18.60 -11.25 -7.11
CA SER A 180 19.62 -10.27 -7.49
C SER A 180 19.80 -9.17 -6.43
N LYS A 181 18.71 -8.64 -5.89
CA LYS A 181 18.72 -7.63 -4.81
C LYS A 181 19.21 -8.22 -3.49
N ALA A 182 18.86 -9.47 -3.20
CA ALA A 182 19.33 -10.21 -2.03
C ALA A 182 20.86 -10.42 -2.03
N MET A 183 21.45 -10.64 -3.21
CA MET A 183 22.89 -10.87 -3.38
C MET A 183 23.74 -9.59 -3.50
N SER A 184 23.15 -8.47 -3.97
CA SER A 184 23.90 -7.25 -4.33
C SER A 184 24.67 -6.60 -3.17
N LYS A 185 24.22 -6.74 -1.91
CA LYS A 185 24.91 -6.15 -0.75
C LYS A 185 26.19 -6.92 -0.33
N ASN A 186 26.27 -8.23 -0.59
CA ASN A 186 27.49 -9.02 -0.33
C ASN A 186 28.61 -8.73 -1.35
N LYS A 187 28.27 -8.20 -2.53
CA LYS A 187 29.25 -7.93 -3.61
C LYS A 187 30.23 -6.78 -3.29
N LYS A 188 29.97 -5.98 -2.26
CA LYS A 188 30.91 -4.94 -1.78
C LYS A 188 31.98 -5.48 -0.81
N GLU A 189 31.79 -6.66 -0.20
CA GLU A 189 32.75 -7.24 0.75
C GLU A 189 33.60 -8.38 0.16
N SER A 190 33.22 -8.97 -0.98
CA SER A 190 33.93 -10.14 -1.56
C SER A 190 34.52 -9.89 -2.95
N LYS A 191 35.10 -8.72 -3.22
CA LYS A 191 35.83 -8.46 -4.49
C LYS A 191 37.22 -9.12 -4.58
N SER A 192 37.69 -9.81 -3.55
CA SER A 192 39.05 -10.39 -3.51
C SER A 192 39.14 -11.88 -3.82
N ALA A 193 38.04 -12.60 -4.11
CA ALA A 193 38.14 -14.01 -4.46
C ALA A 193 36.96 -14.50 -5.31
N LEU A 194 37.16 -14.60 -6.62
CA LEU A 194 37.25 -15.86 -7.36
C LEU A 194 36.83 -15.66 -8.82
N HIS A 195 37.81 -15.79 -9.70
CA HIS A 195 37.65 -16.07 -11.11
C HIS A 195 37.19 -17.54 -11.25
N ASN A 196 36.28 -17.81 -12.19
CA ASN A 196 35.82 -19.13 -12.66
C ASN A 196 34.96 -19.96 -11.70
N ILE A 197 33.73 -20.31 -12.13
CA ILE A 197 33.17 -21.68 -12.24
C ILE A 197 31.71 -21.61 -12.76
N ASN A 198 31.32 -22.63 -13.53
CA ASN A 198 30.09 -22.85 -14.31
C ASN A 198 28.73 -22.57 -13.64
N SER A 199 27.75 -22.25 -14.49
CA SER A 199 26.41 -21.72 -14.21
C SER A 199 25.37 -22.68 -13.61
N ASP A 200 25.59 -23.99 -13.61
CA ASP A 200 24.49 -24.95 -13.36
C ASP A 200 24.49 -25.60 -11.96
N LYS A 201 25.42 -25.22 -11.06
CA LYS A 201 25.52 -25.79 -9.70
C LYS A 201 25.24 -24.79 -8.56
N LEU A 202 24.78 -23.59 -8.91
CA LEU A 202 24.84 -22.43 -8.01
C LEU A 202 23.62 -22.21 -7.11
N LEU A 203 22.49 -22.89 -7.34
CA LEU A 203 21.29 -22.66 -6.52
C LEU A 203 21.42 -23.21 -5.09
N SER A 204 22.31 -24.17 -4.83
CA SER A 204 22.43 -24.80 -3.51
C SER A 204 23.52 -24.21 -2.61
N SER A 205 24.37 -23.30 -3.11
CA SER A 205 25.55 -22.84 -2.37
C SER A 205 25.68 -21.33 -2.19
N PHE A 206 24.73 -20.52 -2.65
CA PHE A 206 24.74 -19.10 -2.35
C PHE A 206 24.02 -18.81 -1.03
N GLN A 207 24.80 -18.53 0.01
CA GLN A 207 24.27 -18.07 1.28
C GLN A 207 23.62 -16.69 1.09
N LEU A 208 22.29 -16.68 1.23
CA LEU A 208 21.50 -15.47 1.40
C LEU A 208 21.98 -14.71 2.64
N ARG A 209 21.73 -13.40 2.67
CA ARG A 209 21.95 -12.58 3.86
C ARG A 209 21.21 -13.20 5.05
N LYS A 210 21.72 -13.04 6.29
CA LYS A 210 21.08 -13.56 7.53
C LYS A 210 19.57 -13.25 7.66
N SER A 211 19.11 -12.17 7.03
CA SER A 211 17.72 -11.72 7.07
C SER A 211 16.94 -12.02 5.77
N CYS A 212 17.51 -12.81 4.86
CA CYS A 212 16.89 -13.24 3.62
C CYS A 212 16.72 -14.77 3.68
N HIS A 213 15.52 -15.26 3.39
CA HIS A 213 15.17 -16.67 3.42
C HIS A 213 14.66 -17.10 2.05
N HIS A 214 15.04 -18.29 1.61
CA HIS A 214 14.47 -18.88 0.41
C HIS A 214 12.99 -19.18 0.62
N LEU A 215 12.20 -19.03 -0.44
CA LEU A 215 10.83 -19.51 -0.49
C LEU A 215 10.84 -21.05 -0.54
N ASP A 216 9.70 -21.68 -0.31
CA ASP A 216 9.54 -23.12 -0.54
C ASP A 216 9.65 -23.45 -2.05
N PRO A 217 10.23 -24.61 -2.44
CA PRO A 217 10.29 -25.05 -3.84
C PRO A 217 8.95 -25.09 -4.58
N GLU A 218 7.83 -25.29 -3.87
CA GLU A 218 6.49 -25.28 -4.46
C GLU A 218 6.01 -23.87 -4.85
N HIS A 219 6.70 -22.82 -4.38
CA HIS A 219 6.35 -21.45 -4.73
C HIS A 219 6.64 -21.13 -6.21
N PRO A 220 5.69 -20.54 -6.97
CA PRO A 220 5.91 -20.17 -8.38
C PRO A 220 7.08 -19.21 -8.67
N LEU A 221 7.64 -18.58 -7.64
CA LEU A 221 8.70 -17.58 -7.71
C LEU A 221 9.96 -18.02 -6.96
N TYR A 222 10.05 -19.28 -6.54
CA TYR A 222 11.18 -19.85 -5.82
C TYR A 222 12.54 -19.49 -6.46
N GLU A 223 12.66 -19.67 -7.77
CA GLU A 223 13.91 -19.42 -8.49
C GLU A 223 14.29 -17.94 -8.67
N SER A 224 13.39 -17.00 -8.40
CA SER A 224 13.61 -15.58 -8.70
C SER A 224 13.50 -14.65 -7.50
N HIS A 225 12.81 -15.07 -6.46
CA HIS A 225 12.54 -14.26 -5.28
C HIS A 225 12.91 -14.97 -3.98
N ALA A 226 13.14 -14.17 -2.95
CA ALA A 226 13.36 -14.58 -1.58
C ALA A 226 12.56 -13.67 -0.65
N THR A 227 12.32 -14.16 0.56
CA THR A 227 11.67 -13.38 1.63
C THR A 227 12.73 -12.64 2.41
N TYR A 228 12.62 -11.32 2.48
CA TYR A 228 13.42 -10.48 3.37
C TYR A 228 12.64 -10.19 4.65
N VAL A 229 13.25 -10.47 5.79
CA VAL A 229 12.72 -10.14 7.12
C VAL A 229 13.40 -8.86 7.61
N LYS A 230 12.61 -7.81 7.78
CA LYS A 230 13.03 -6.54 8.38
C LYS A 230 13.25 -6.75 9.88
N SER A 231 14.16 -5.96 10.45
CA SER A 231 14.28 -5.86 11.91
C SER A 231 12.94 -5.41 12.50
N ALA A 232 12.50 -6.09 13.56
CA ALA A 232 11.26 -5.72 14.24
C ALA A 232 11.30 -4.26 14.69
N ASN A 233 10.33 -3.46 14.23
CA ASN A 233 10.16 -2.07 14.62
C ASN A 233 8.80 -1.91 15.30
N GLU A 234 8.78 -1.54 16.58
CA GLU A 234 7.58 -1.39 17.41
C GLU A 234 6.54 -0.44 16.81
N PHE A 235 6.99 0.52 16.01
CA PHE A 235 6.13 1.49 15.34
C PHE A 235 5.43 0.96 14.08
N ASP A 236 5.82 -0.21 13.57
CA ASP A 236 5.17 -0.82 12.41
C ASP A 236 3.90 -1.58 12.85
N VAL A 237 2.74 -1.10 12.39
CA VAL A 237 1.42 -1.65 12.73
C VAL A 237 0.72 -2.12 11.48
N VAL A 238 0.13 -3.31 11.52
CA VAL A 238 -0.63 -3.84 10.39
C VAL A 238 -1.98 -3.14 10.29
N ASN A 239 -2.28 -2.58 9.12
CA ASN A 239 -3.57 -1.98 8.79
C ASN A 239 -4.40 -2.96 7.97
N PHE A 240 -5.40 -3.57 8.62
CA PHE A 240 -6.29 -4.54 8.01
C PHE A 240 -7.27 -3.87 7.05
N VAL A 241 -7.12 -4.14 5.76
CA VAL A 241 -7.97 -3.59 4.70
C VAL A 241 -8.88 -4.68 4.14
N GLY A 242 -10.15 -4.36 3.96
CA GLY A 242 -11.18 -5.27 3.49
C GLY A 242 -12.51 -4.98 4.17
N ALA A 243 -13.29 -6.05 4.39
CA ALA A 243 -14.51 -5.99 5.19
C ALA A 243 -14.18 -5.73 6.67
N THR A 244 -15.20 -5.37 7.44
CA THR A 244 -15.10 -5.27 8.90
C THR A 244 -14.70 -6.62 9.49
N LEU A 245 -13.68 -6.62 10.36
CA LEU A 245 -13.27 -7.81 11.09
C LEU A 245 -14.45 -8.40 11.88
N PRO A 246 -14.63 -9.73 11.87
CA PRO A 246 -15.71 -10.39 12.59
C PRO A 246 -15.56 -10.19 14.09
N ARG A 247 -16.70 -10.10 14.80
CA ARG A 247 -16.71 -9.94 16.25
C ARG A 247 -16.94 -11.28 16.93
N LYS A 248 -16.31 -11.46 18.09
CA LYS A 248 -16.48 -12.67 18.90
C LYS A 248 -17.92 -12.85 19.40
N ASP A 249 -18.58 -11.74 19.74
CA ASP A 249 -19.89 -11.72 20.41
C ASP A 249 -21.08 -11.70 19.44
N ARG A 250 -20.87 -11.45 18.15
CA ARG A 250 -21.93 -11.30 17.15
C ARG A 250 -21.53 -11.82 15.78
N GLY A 251 -22.48 -12.48 15.11
CA GLY A 251 -22.33 -12.95 13.74
C GLY A 251 -21.95 -14.43 13.68
N ASP A 252 -21.24 -14.79 12.62
CA ASP A 252 -20.83 -16.16 12.32
C ASP A 252 -19.57 -16.53 13.11
N HIS A 253 -19.73 -17.46 14.06
CA HIS A 253 -18.64 -17.92 14.93
C HIS A 253 -17.55 -18.68 14.18
N GLU A 254 -17.94 -19.48 13.18
CA GLU A 254 -16.99 -20.26 12.39
C GLU A 254 -16.12 -19.33 11.52
N TYR A 255 -16.74 -18.30 10.94
CA TYR A 255 -16.00 -17.26 10.22
C TYR A 255 -15.06 -16.46 11.13
N TYR A 256 -15.49 -16.15 12.36
CA TYR A 256 -14.64 -15.51 13.36
C TYR A 256 -13.41 -16.39 13.68
N CYS A 257 -13.62 -17.67 13.95
CA CYS A 257 -12.55 -18.63 14.22
C CYS A 257 -11.61 -18.85 13.04
N SER A 258 -12.10 -18.68 11.80
CA SER A 258 -11.26 -18.75 10.61
C SER A 258 -10.42 -17.48 10.38
N THR A 259 -10.80 -16.37 11.01
CA THR A 259 -10.17 -15.05 10.81
C THR A 259 -9.14 -14.71 11.88
N MET A 260 -9.35 -15.17 13.11
CA MET A 260 -8.51 -14.89 14.29
C MET A 260 -7.52 -16.01 14.55
#